data_AF-A0A3C0DUI7-F1
#
_entry.id   AF-A0A3C0DUI7-F1
#
_cell.length_a   1.000
_cell.length_b   1.000
_cell.length_c   1.000
_cell.angle_alpha   90.00
_cell.angle_beta   90.00
_cell.angle_gamma   90.00
#
_symmetry.space_group_name_H-M   'P 1'
#
loop_
_entity.id
_entity.type
_entity.pdbx_description
1 polymer ?
#
loop_
_entity_poly.entity_id
_entity_poly.type
_entity_poly.pdbx_seq_one_letter_code
_entity_poly.pdbx_strand_id
1 'polypeptide(L)'
;DPKLRAEPEGVIDPELSMLSFWNGDIPLAVLSYYACHPQSYYRVGIPSPDFPGIARFIRQQSVPSALHVHFNGASGNVGAGKYNDGSKKNRMELALRLRDGMKQAWDDTRKFTVQSGDVRWSVSSVALPLAKHLDEVKLRADLSKGSVPPVAVPAAERLAYLQRSRAGHKTDLAQLAIGDMRVLHMPGELFVEYQLAAKRMRPKLNVAMAAYGDYGPFYIGTERAYSEGGYETQPRSSNVAPEVEPILMQAIRHLLSMD
;
A
#
# COMPACT_ATOMS: atom_id res chain seq x y z
N ASP A 1 15.12 -13.67 -14.43
CA ASP A 1 14.84 -14.80 -15.33
C ASP A 1 14.24 -14.26 -16.63
N PRO A 2 14.87 -14.47 -17.80
CA PRO A 2 14.33 -14.04 -19.09
C PRO A 2 12.95 -14.60 -19.43
N LYS A 3 12.62 -15.83 -19.00
CA LYS A 3 11.30 -16.43 -19.25
C LYS A 3 10.20 -15.68 -18.49
N LEU A 4 10.42 -15.41 -17.20
CA LEU A 4 9.50 -14.60 -16.40
C LEU A 4 9.31 -13.18 -16.95
N ARG A 5 10.32 -12.61 -17.62
CA ARG A 5 10.20 -11.29 -18.25
C ARG A 5 9.40 -11.32 -19.56
N ALA A 6 9.38 -12.46 -20.24
CA ALA A 6 8.63 -12.67 -21.48
C ALA A 6 7.15 -12.96 -21.23
N GLU A 7 6.78 -13.38 -20.02
CA GLU A 7 5.38 -13.54 -19.61
C GLU A 7 4.59 -12.22 -19.81
N PRO A 8 3.28 -12.30 -20.11
CA PRO A 8 2.43 -11.12 -20.22
C PRO A 8 2.37 -10.33 -18.92
N GLU A 9 1.99 -9.06 -19.00
CA GLU A 9 1.72 -8.30 -17.77
C GLU A 9 0.55 -8.94 -17.04
N GLY A 10 0.74 -9.19 -15.74
CA GLY A 10 -0.34 -9.63 -14.86
C GLY A 10 -1.31 -8.50 -14.56
N VAL A 11 -2.18 -8.73 -13.58
CA VAL A 11 -3.09 -7.69 -13.08
C VAL A 11 -2.27 -6.59 -12.40
N ILE A 12 -2.43 -5.35 -12.88
CA ILE A 12 -1.81 -4.15 -12.31
C ILE A 12 -2.85 -3.04 -12.22
N ASP A 13 -2.58 -2.04 -11.38
CA ASP A 13 -3.19 -0.72 -11.49
C ASP A 13 -2.16 0.22 -12.13
N PRO A 14 -2.30 0.57 -13.41
CA PRO A 14 -1.32 1.38 -14.13
C PRO A 14 -1.41 2.87 -13.79
N GLU A 15 -2.45 3.29 -13.08
CA GLU A 15 -2.72 4.71 -12.85
C GLU A 15 -2.02 5.23 -11.59
N LEU A 16 -1.33 6.35 -11.74
CA LEU A 16 -0.90 7.17 -10.61
C LEU A 16 -1.98 8.20 -10.30
N SER A 17 -2.47 8.20 -9.05
CA SER A 17 -3.40 9.23 -8.57
C SER A 17 -2.63 10.32 -7.82
N MET A 18 -3.10 11.57 -7.93
CA MET A 18 -2.52 12.72 -7.24
C MET A 18 -3.60 13.56 -6.58
N LEU A 19 -3.37 13.94 -5.31
CA LEU A 19 -4.14 14.92 -4.57
C LEU A 19 -3.23 16.07 -4.18
N SER A 20 -3.51 17.27 -4.68
CA SER A 20 -2.72 18.47 -4.45
C SER A 20 -3.50 19.55 -3.72
N PHE A 21 -2.88 20.19 -2.73
CA PHE A 21 -3.45 21.26 -1.93
C PHE A 21 -2.82 22.60 -2.32
N TRP A 22 -3.64 23.65 -2.39
CA TRP A 22 -3.24 24.96 -2.90
C TRP A 22 -3.78 26.09 -2.03
N ASN A 23 -3.01 27.17 -1.91
CA ASN A 23 -3.47 28.48 -1.44
C ASN A 23 -3.43 29.46 -2.62
N GLY A 24 -4.57 29.68 -3.26
CA GLY A 24 -4.62 30.37 -4.55
C GLY A 24 -3.80 29.60 -5.61
N ASP A 25 -2.77 30.26 -6.15
CA ASP A 25 -1.83 29.65 -7.10
C ASP A 25 -0.57 29.07 -6.47
N ILE A 26 -0.45 29.13 -5.14
CA ILE A 26 0.70 28.59 -4.41
C ILE A 26 0.38 27.14 -4.00
N PRO A 27 1.09 26.12 -4.53
CA PRO A 27 0.90 24.76 -4.08
C PRO A 27 1.53 24.55 -2.71
N LEU A 28 0.82 23.87 -1.82
CA LEU A 28 1.20 23.63 -0.42
C LEU A 28 1.69 22.20 -0.20
N ALA A 29 0.96 21.22 -0.71
CA ALA A 29 1.27 19.80 -0.56
C ALA A 29 0.78 18.98 -1.74
N VAL A 30 1.51 17.92 -2.06
CA VAL A 30 1.21 16.99 -3.15
C VAL A 30 1.33 15.58 -2.62
N LEU A 31 0.23 14.84 -2.66
CA LEU A 31 0.16 13.43 -2.28
C LEU A 31 0.03 12.61 -3.57
N SER A 32 0.92 11.65 -3.78
CA SER A 32 0.87 10.74 -4.93
C SER A 32 0.66 9.30 -4.46
N TYR A 33 -0.09 8.53 -5.23
CA TYR A 33 -0.47 7.15 -4.92
C TYR A 33 -0.23 6.28 -6.14
N TYR A 34 0.55 5.21 -5.99
CA TYR A 34 0.78 4.26 -7.07
C TYR A 34 1.04 2.86 -6.48
N ALA A 35 0.44 1.83 -7.08
CA ALA A 35 0.57 0.45 -6.60
C ALA A 35 1.81 -0.21 -7.21
N CYS A 36 2.98 -0.01 -6.60
CA CYS A 36 4.18 -0.75 -6.98
C CYS A 36 5.16 -0.83 -5.81
N HIS A 37 5.47 -2.05 -5.39
CA HIS A 37 6.36 -2.32 -4.28
C HIS A 37 7.78 -1.75 -4.57
N PRO A 38 8.42 -1.04 -3.62
CA PRO A 38 9.69 -0.32 -3.82
C PRO A 38 10.91 -1.26 -3.83
N GLN A 39 10.96 -2.14 -4.83
CA GLN A 39 11.98 -3.19 -4.93
C GLN A 39 12.78 -3.08 -6.23
N SER A 40 13.54 -1.99 -6.43
CA SER A 40 14.52 -1.93 -7.53
C SER A 40 15.69 -2.90 -7.27
N TYR A 41 16.40 -2.72 -6.17
CA TYR A 41 17.33 -3.69 -5.60
C TYR A 41 17.44 -3.47 -4.10
N TYR A 42 17.67 -4.52 -3.32
CA TYR A 42 17.59 -4.46 -1.87
C TYR A 42 18.59 -5.42 -1.22
N ARG A 43 18.65 -5.42 0.13
CA ARG A 43 19.59 -6.22 0.94
C ARG A 43 21.09 -5.92 0.72
N VAL A 44 21.41 -4.66 0.41
CA VAL A 44 22.80 -4.20 0.23
C VAL A 44 23.40 -3.52 1.47
N GLY A 45 22.65 -3.43 2.57
CA GLY A 45 23.11 -2.79 3.81
C GLY A 45 23.20 -1.25 3.75
N ILE A 46 22.69 -0.64 2.68
CA ILE A 46 22.75 0.81 2.47
C ILE A 46 21.32 1.38 2.50
N PRO A 47 21.02 2.35 3.38
CA PRO A 47 19.74 3.04 3.41
C PRO A 47 19.45 3.71 2.06
N SER A 48 18.24 3.52 1.54
CA SER A 48 17.79 4.14 0.31
C SER A 48 16.26 4.27 0.35
N PRO A 49 15.69 5.36 -0.16
CA PRO A 49 14.24 5.48 -0.27
C PRO A 49 13.72 4.83 -1.57
N ASP A 50 14.58 4.05 -2.24
CA ASP A 50 14.37 3.35 -3.50
C ASP A 50 13.80 4.25 -4.62
N PHE A 51 13.28 3.66 -5.71
CA PHE A 51 12.81 4.43 -6.85
C PHE A 51 11.67 5.41 -6.53
N PRO A 52 10.70 5.12 -5.61
CA PRO A 52 9.66 6.09 -5.28
C PRO A 52 10.16 7.33 -4.56
N GLY A 53 11.10 7.14 -3.62
CA GLY A 53 11.70 8.26 -2.91
C GLY A 53 12.55 9.14 -3.82
N ILE A 54 13.29 8.55 -4.76
CA ILE A 54 14.06 9.30 -5.75
C ILE A 54 13.12 10.08 -6.68
N ALA A 55 12.06 9.45 -7.19
CA ALA A 55 11.06 10.12 -8.02
C ALA A 55 10.45 11.33 -7.29
N ARG A 56 10.03 11.14 -6.03
CA ARG A 56 9.53 12.20 -5.16
C ARG A 56 10.54 13.32 -4.95
N PHE A 57 11.81 13.02 -4.73
CA PHE A 57 12.85 14.04 -4.61
C PHE A 57 13.01 14.87 -5.89
N ILE A 58 13.01 14.24 -7.07
CA ILE A 58 13.08 14.95 -8.35
C ILE A 58 11.87 15.88 -8.52
N ARG A 59 10.66 15.40 -8.16
CA ARG A 59 9.44 16.22 -8.20
C ARG A 59 9.47 17.39 -7.21
N GLN A 60 9.99 17.16 -5.99
CA GLN A 60 10.21 18.22 -5.01
C GLN A 60 11.15 19.30 -5.53
N GLN A 61 12.22 18.96 -6.26
CA GLN A 61 13.10 19.95 -6.88
C GLN A 61 12.41 20.71 -8.02
N SER A 62 11.49 20.06 -8.73
CA SER A 62 10.73 20.67 -9.83
C SER A 62 9.62 21.61 -9.33
N VAL A 63 9.06 21.34 -8.14
CA VAL A 63 8.00 22.13 -7.50
C VAL A 63 8.39 22.35 -6.03
N PRO A 64 9.37 23.24 -5.77
CA PRO A 64 10.00 23.37 -4.45
C PRO A 64 9.11 24.02 -3.38
N SER A 65 8.05 24.72 -3.77
CA SER A 65 7.12 25.39 -2.85
C SER A 65 6.17 24.43 -2.12
N ALA A 66 5.93 23.23 -2.66
CA ALA A 66 4.98 22.28 -2.10
C ALA A 66 5.70 21.14 -1.36
N LEU A 67 5.12 20.61 -0.30
CA LEU A 67 5.56 19.34 0.32
C LEU A 67 5.15 18.15 -0.54
N HIS A 68 6.09 17.32 -0.98
CA HIS A 68 5.77 16.08 -1.71
C HIS A 68 5.78 14.85 -0.80
N VAL A 69 4.69 14.09 -0.82
CA VAL A 69 4.52 12.80 -0.13
C VAL A 69 4.09 11.75 -1.16
N HIS A 70 4.67 10.56 -1.04
CA HIS A 70 4.29 9.41 -1.86
C HIS A 70 3.79 8.30 -0.95
N PHE A 71 2.62 7.77 -1.27
CA PHE A 71 2.03 6.59 -0.65
C PHE A 71 2.07 5.44 -1.63
N ASN A 72 2.45 4.27 -1.11
CA ASN A 72 2.36 3.06 -1.90
C ASN A 72 0.91 2.54 -1.86
N GLY A 73 0.35 2.27 -3.04
CA GLY A 73 -0.97 1.65 -3.19
C GLY A 73 -0.95 0.17 -2.84
N ALA A 74 -2.08 -0.53 -3.03
CA ALA A 74 -2.18 -1.97 -2.83
C ALA A 74 -1.26 -2.71 -3.80
N SER A 75 -0.06 -3.06 -3.33
CA SER A 75 1.03 -3.58 -4.16
C SER A 75 1.69 -4.82 -3.57
N GLY A 76 0.99 -5.51 -2.66
CA GLY A 76 1.48 -6.75 -2.07
C GLY A 76 1.83 -7.81 -3.12
N ASN A 77 1.09 -7.86 -4.23
CA ASN A 77 1.38 -8.71 -5.39
C ASN A 77 1.90 -7.94 -6.61
N VAL A 78 2.34 -6.69 -6.46
CA VAL A 78 2.80 -5.85 -7.59
C VAL A 78 4.18 -5.28 -7.32
N GLY A 79 5.17 -5.74 -8.07
CA GLY A 79 6.50 -5.12 -8.16
C GLY A 79 6.76 -4.53 -9.55
N ALA A 80 7.97 -4.00 -9.75
CA ALA A 80 8.42 -3.55 -11.08
C ALA A 80 8.51 -4.71 -12.10
N GLY A 81 8.44 -5.96 -11.64
CA GLY A 81 8.21 -7.15 -12.45
C GLY A 81 9.21 -7.27 -13.60
N LYS A 82 8.70 -7.46 -14.82
CA LYS A 82 9.52 -7.63 -16.03
C LYS A 82 10.42 -6.44 -16.37
N TYR A 83 10.11 -5.26 -15.81
CA TYR A 83 10.85 -4.01 -16.00
C TYR A 83 12.03 -3.85 -15.05
N ASN A 84 12.26 -4.83 -14.17
CA ASN A 84 13.39 -4.80 -13.26
C ASN A 84 14.10 -6.16 -13.24
N ASP A 85 15.35 -6.17 -13.73
CA ASP A 85 16.25 -7.33 -13.66
C ASP A 85 17.20 -7.29 -12.46
N GLY A 86 16.99 -6.37 -11.52
CA GLY A 86 17.84 -6.17 -10.34
C GLY A 86 19.13 -5.40 -10.61
N SER A 87 19.37 -4.93 -11.84
CA SER A 87 20.53 -4.09 -12.13
C SER A 87 20.45 -2.77 -11.36
N LYS A 88 21.61 -2.24 -10.94
CA LYS A 88 21.67 -0.97 -10.20
C LYS A 88 21.12 0.20 -11.01
N LYS A 89 21.21 0.14 -12.35
CA LYS A 89 20.72 1.18 -13.26
C LYS A 89 19.19 1.31 -13.21
N ASN A 90 18.48 0.20 -13.05
CA ASN A 90 17.01 0.19 -13.07
C ASN A 90 16.40 1.05 -11.97
N ARG A 91 17.07 1.24 -10.83
CA ARG A 91 16.56 2.14 -9.78
C ARG A 91 16.29 3.53 -10.34
N MET A 92 17.21 4.09 -11.11
CA MET A 92 17.02 5.40 -11.71
C MET A 92 16.02 5.34 -12.87
N GLU A 93 16.03 4.30 -13.69
CA GLU A 93 15.05 4.15 -14.78
C GLU A 93 13.60 4.08 -14.26
N LEU A 94 13.36 3.29 -13.22
CA LEU A 94 12.07 3.20 -12.53
C LEU A 94 11.69 4.53 -11.86
N ALA A 95 12.66 5.22 -11.25
CA ALA A 95 12.42 6.51 -10.62
C ALA A 95 12.02 7.57 -11.66
N LEU A 96 12.66 7.58 -12.83
CA LEU A 96 12.32 8.50 -13.91
C LEU A 96 10.93 8.22 -14.49
N ARG A 97 10.58 6.94 -14.68
CA ARG A 97 9.22 6.54 -15.12
C ARG A 97 8.14 6.98 -14.12
N LEU A 98 8.35 6.72 -12.84
CA LEU A 98 7.41 7.12 -11.81
C LEU A 98 7.32 8.65 -11.69
N ARG A 99 8.46 9.36 -11.78
CA ARG A 99 8.50 10.82 -11.87
C ARG A 99 7.68 11.33 -13.05
N ASP A 100 7.76 10.68 -14.21
CA ASP A 100 6.98 11.08 -15.39
C ASP A 100 5.49 10.92 -15.16
N GLY A 101 5.05 9.80 -14.55
CA GLY A 101 3.67 9.64 -14.11
C GLY A 101 3.23 10.70 -13.08
N MET A 102 4.09 11.04 -12.12
CA MET A 102 3.83 12.12 -11.16
C MET A 102 3.75 13.49 -11.84
N LYS A 103 4.58 13.75 -12.86
CA LYS A 103 4.55 15.01 -13.62
C LYS A 103 3.26 15.09 -14.44
N GLN A 104 2.88 14.01 -15.11
CA GLN A 104 1.64 13.96 -15.89
C GLN A 104 0.42 14.24 -14.99
N ALA A 105 0.30 13.55 -13.86
CA ALA A 105 -0.80 13.80 -12.92
C ALA A 105 -0.80 15.23 -12.35
N TRP A 106 0.39 15.83 -12.16
CA TRP A 106 0.53 17.23 -11.78
C TRP A 106 0.03 18.19 -12.88
N ASP A 107 0.46 17.98 -14.13
CA ASP A 107 0.07 18.83 -15.25
C ASP A 107 -1.45 18.73 -15.53
N ASP A 108 -2.04 17.57 -15.28
CA ASP A 108 -3.48 17.29 -15.44
C ASP A 108 -4.33 17.74 -14.23
N THR A 109 -3.72 18.38 -13.22
CA THR A 109 -4.42 18.80 -12.00
C THR A 109 -5.54 19.80 -12.30
N ARG A 110 -6.75 19.47 -11.85
CA ARG A 110 -7.91 20.38 -11.90
C ARG A 110 -8.17 20.94 -10.51
N LYS A 111 -7.94 22.25 -10.37
CA LYS A 111 -8.20 22.97 -9.12
C LYS A 111 -9.70 23.25 -8.97
N PHE A 112 -10.22 23.02 -7.78
CA PHE A 112 -11.56 23.43 -7.38
C PHE A 112 -11.52 24.03 -5.98
N THR A 113 -12.46 24.91 -5.67
CA THR A 113 -12.58 25.51 -4.34
C THR A 113 -13.09 24.46 -3.36
N VAL A 114 -12.40 24.31 -2.23
CA VAL A 114 -12.77 23.39 -1.15
C VAL A 114 -13.32 24.22 0.02
N GLN A 115 -14.49 23.84 0.53
CA GLN A 115 -15.08 24.34 1.76
C GLN A 115 -14.92 23.30 2.89
N SER A 116 -15.13 23.72 4.14
CA SER A 116 -15.03 22.81 5.30
C SER A 116 -15.98 21.62 5.20
N GLY A 117 -17.16 21.79 4.60
CA GLY A 117 -18.13 20.72 4.38
C GLY A 117 -17.73 19.69 3.31
N ASP A 118 -16.75 20.01 2.45
CA ASP A 118 -16.27 19.12 1.40
C ASP A 118 -15.23 18.12 1.90
N VAL A 119 -14.71 18.33 3.11
CA VAL A 119 -13.67 17.50 3.72
C VAL A 119 -14.29 16.58 4.76
N ARG A 120 -14.07 15.26 4.61
CA ARG A 120 -14.52 14.28 5.58
C ARG A 120 -13.46 13.21 5.84
N TRP A 121 -13.33 12.88 7.12
CA TRP A 121 -12.55 11.74 7.59
C TRP A 121 -13.48 10.70 8.21
N SER A 122 -13.56 9.54 7.60
CA SER A 122 -14.41 8.43 8.06
C SER A 122 -13.54 7.26 8.49
N VAL A 123 -13.92 6.56 9.55
CA VAL A 123 -13.20 5.40 10.07
C VAL A 123 -14.15 4.21 10.21
N SER A 124 -13.68 3.03 9.81
CA SER A 124 -14.36 1.76 10.03
C SER A 124 -13.38 0.78 10.69
N SER A 125 -13.64 0.42 11.94
CA SER A 125 -12.81 -0.51 12.71
C SER A 125 -13.25 -1.95 12.46
N VAL A 126 -12.36 -2.78 11.93
CA VAL A 126 -12.62 -4.19 11.60
C VAL A 126 -11.77 -5.14 12.41
N ALA A 127 -12.32 -6.31 12.75
CA ALA A 127 -11.54 -7.42 13.31
C ALA A 127 -11.04 -8.28 12.14
N LEU A 128 -9.71 -8.33 11.95
CA LEU A 128 -9.12 -9.16 10.91
C LEU A 128 -8.92 -10.60 11.44
N PRO A 129 -9.34 -11.63 10.71
CA PRO A 129 -9.28 -13.01 11.18
C PRO A 129 -7.83 -13.47 11.23
N LEU A 130 -7.42 -14.06 12.35
CA LEU A 130 -6.07 -14.56 12.56
C LEU A 130 -5.79 -15.79 11.70
N ALA A 131 -4.62 -15.84 11.08
CA ALA A 131 -4.19 -17.03 10.36
C ALA A 131 -4.04 -18.24 11.31
N LYS A 132 -4.51 -19.42 10.87
CA LYS A 132 -4.55 -20.65 11.68
C LYS A 132 -3.17 -21.16 12.11
N HIS A 133 -2.10 -20.75 11.45
CA HIS A 133 -0.73 -21.18 11.75
C HIS A 133 -0.07 -20.37 12.87
N LEU A 134 -0.71 -19.30 13.37
CA LEU A 134 -0.18 -18.51 14.47
C LEU A 134 -0.35 -19.26 15.79
N ASP A 135 0.78 -19.69 16.34
CA ASP A 135 0.87 -20.45 17.58
C ASP A 135 1.60 -19.62 18.65
N GLU A 136 0.89 -19.25 19.71
CA GLU A 136 1.45 -18.42 20.77
C GLU A 136 2.63 -19.06 21.51
N VAL A 137 2.55 -20.38 21.77
CA VAL A 137 3.60 -21.10 22.50
C VAL A 137 4.87 -21.12 21.66
N LYS A 138 4.74 -21.46 20.37
CA LYS A 138 5.85 -21.45 19.43
C LYS A 138 6.45 -20.04 19.28
N LEU A 139 5.62 -19.01 19.13
CA LEU A 139 6.09 -17.63 18.98
C LEU A 139 6.85 -17.15 20.22
N ARG A 140 6.40 -17.51 21.42
CA ARG A 140 7.13 -17.23 22.67
C ARG A 140 8.47 -17.96 22.74
N ALA A 141 8.51 -19.23 22.32
CA ALA A 141 9.74 -20.00 22.24
C ALA A 141 10.71 -19.47 21.18
N ASP A 142 10.20 -18.97 20.04
CA ASP A 142 11.03 -18.35 19.01
C ASP A 142 11.57 -16.98 19.46
N LEU A 143 10.77 -16.21 20.21
CA LEU A 143 11.20 -14.95 20.82
C LEU A 143 12.31 -15.17 21.87
N SER A 144 12.23 -16.24 22.67
CA SER A 144 13.23 -16.51 23.72
C SER A 144 14.59 -16.98 23.19
N LYS A 145 14.71 -17.33 21.90
CA LYS A 145 15.99 -17.65 21.25
C LYS A 145 16.94 -16.45 21.09
N GLY A 146 16.49 -15.25 21.45
CA GLY A 146 17.32 -14.03 21.44
C GLY A 146 17.52 -13.44 20.05
N SER A 147 18.37 -12.42 19.94
CA SER A 147 18.49 -11.52 18.79
C SER A 147 19.12 -12.12 17.52
N VAL A 148 19.27 -13.44 17.40
CA VAL A 148 19.82 -14.06 16.19
C VAL A 148 18.88 -13.77 15.01
N PRO A 149 19.28 -12.93 14.04
CA PRO A 149 18.39 -12.40 13.03
C PRO A 149 18.23 -13.46 11.95
N PRO A 150 17.19 -14.30 12.03
CA PRO A 150 15.89 -13.93 11.45
C PRO A 150 14.66 -14.44 12.23
N VAL A 151 14.82 -14.92 13.47
CA VAL A 151 13.73 -15.66 14.17
C VAL A 151 13.00 -14.81 15.21
N ALA A 152 13.71 -14.17 16.14
CA ALA A 152 13.05 -13.52 17.28
C ALA A 152 12.26 -12.26 16.91
N VAL A 153 12.75 -11.44 15.96
CA VAL A 153 12.04 -10.20 15.55
C VAL A 153 10.71 -10.53 14.88
N PRO A 154 10.65 -11.39 13.83
CA PRO A 154 9.38 -11.74 13.23
C PRO A 154 8.45 -12.54 14.17
N ALA A 155 9.00 -13.20 15.20
CA ALA A 155 8.21 -13.83 16.25
C ALA A 155 7.60 -12.80 17.21
N ALA A 156 8.34 -11.76 17.60
CA ALA A 156 7.83 -10.66 18.42
C ALA A 156 6.69 -9.91 17.74
N GLU A 157 6.85 -9.56 16.46
CA GLU A 157 5.82 -8.87 15.66
C GLU A 157 4.53 -9.69 15.58
N ARG A 158 4.65 -10.98 15.26
CA ARG A 158 3.52 -11.92 15.20
C ARG A 158 2.86 -12.14 16.55
N LEU A 159 3.66 -12.27 17.61
CA LEU A 159 3.14 -12.44 18.97
C LEU A 159 2.35 -11.19 19.40
N ALA A 160 2.86 -10.00 19.11
CA ALA A 160 2.18 -8.74 19.39
C ALA A 160 0.86 -8.64 18.61
N TYR A 161 0.86 -8.96 17.31
CA TYR A 161 -0.36 -8.99 16.50
C TYR A 161 -1.38 -10.00 17.06
N LEU A 162 -0.96 -11.24 17.32
CA LEU A 162 -1.80 -12.31 17.87
C LEU A 162 -2.44 -11.90 19.20
N GLN A 163 -1.65 -11.37 20.13
CA GLN A 163 -2.13 -10.95 21.44
C GLN A 163 -3.10 -9.76 21.35
N ARG A 164 -2.80 -8.78 20.50
CA ARG A 164 -3.69 -7.64 20.27
C ARG A 164 -5.02 -8.09 19.68
N SER A 165 -5.01 -8.93 18.66
CA SER A 165 -6.24 -9.47 18.08
C SER A 165 -7.06 -10.27 19.10
N ARG A 166 -6.42 -11.11 19.93
CA ARG A 166 -7.09 -11.87 21.01
C ARG A 166 -7.66 -10.98 22.11
N ALA A 167 -7.04 -9.84 22.37
CA ALA A 167 -7.55 -8.83 23.30
C ALA A 167 -8.66 -7.95 22.68
N GLY A 168 -9.12 -8.25 21.47
CA GLY A 168 -10.22 -7.55 20.81
C GLY A 168 -9.83 -6.24 20.12
N HIS A 169 -8.53 -5.97 19.94
CA HIS A 169 -8.10 -4.82 19.16
C HIS A 169 -8.56 -4.98 17.71
N LYS A 170 -9.19 -3.93 17.19
CA LYS A 170 -9.59 -3.81 15.80
C LYS A 170 -8.57 -2.98 15.02
N THR A 171 -8.54 -3.20 13.72
CA THR A 171 -7.76 -2.41 12.77
C THR A 171 -8.64 -1.34 12.17
N ASP A 172 -8.20 -0.08 12.27
CA ASP A 172 -8.92 1.04 11.70
C ASP A 172 -8.61 1.18 10.21
N LEU A 173 -9.65 1.13 9.40
CA LEU A 173 -9.62 1.54 8.00
C LEU A 173 -10.15 2.97 7.94
N ALA A 174 -9.48 3.84 7.20
CA ALA A 174 -9.91 5.23 7.10
C ALA A 174 -10.14 5.64 5.66
N GLN A 175 -10.98 6.65 5.49
CA GLN A 175 -11.19 7.32 4.22
C GLN A 175 -11.08 8.83 4.43
N LEU A 176 -10.29 9.48 3.59
CA LEU A 176 -10.35 10.93 3.36
C LEU A 176 -11.17 11.21 2.10
N ALA A 177 -12.21 12.03 2.24
CA ALA A 177 -13.00 12.54 1.13
C ALA A 177 -12.77 14.05 1.01
N ILE A 178 -12.49 14.51 -0.21
CA ILE A 178 -12.38 15.92 -0.54
C ILE A 178 -13.00 16.12 -1.92
N GLY A 179 -14.18 16.73 -1.99
CA GLY A 179 -14.93 16.86 -3.24
C GLY A 179 -15.16 15.50 -3.91
N ASP A 180 -14.65 15.32 -5.13
CA ASP A 180 -14.75 14.06 -5.90
C ASP A 180 -13.65 13.02 -5.59
N MET A 181 -12.69 13.36 -4.72
CA MET A 181 -11.59 12.48 -4.34
C MET A 181 -11.97 11.61 -3.14
N ARG A 182 -11.56 10.35 -3.17
CA ARG A 182 -11.65 9.37 -2.08
C ARG A 182 -10.29 8.70 -1.91
N VAL A 183 -9.64 8.90 -0.77
CA VAL A 183 -8.38 8.24 -0.42
C VAL A 183 -8.65 7.22 0.68
N LEU A 184 -8.47 5.94 0.37
CA LEU A 184 -8.56 4.86 1.36
C LEU A 184 -7.20 4.62 2.03
N HIS A 185 -7.19 4.53 3.35
CA HIS A 185 -6.03 4.16 4.15
C HIS A 185 -6.24 2.76 4.70
N MET A 186 -5.39 1.81 4.25
CA MET A 186 -5.57 0.37 4.44
C MET A 186 -4.35 -0.26 5.12
N PRO A 187 -4.54 -1.31 5.95
CA PRO A 187 -3.46 -1.97 6.70
C PRO A 187 -2.63 -2.89 5.81
N GLY A 188 -1.40 -3.21 6.20
CA GLY A 188 -0.60 -4.26 5.56
C GLY A 188 -0.35 -4.08 4.05
N GLU A 189 0.10 -5.17 3.42
CA GLU A 189 0.40 -5.23 1.99
C GLU A 189 -0.76 -5.87 1.23
N LEU A 190 -1.77 -5.07 0.89
CA LEU A 190 -2.93 -5.54 0.13
C LEU A 190 -2.53 -5.92 -1.30
N PHE A 191 -3.18 -6.96 -1.81
CA PHE A 191 -3.22 -7.28 -3.23
C PHE A 191 -3.91 -6.17 -4.04
N VAL A 192 -3.45 -5.94 -5.27
CA VAL A 192 -3.93 -4.83 -6.13
C VAL A 192 -5.42 -4.92 -6.45
N GLU A 193 -5.99 -6.12 -6.40
CA GLU A 193 -7.39 -6.42 -6.59
C GLU A 193 -8.30 -5.59 -5.67
N TYR A 194 -7.89 -5.34 -4.42
CA TYR A 194 -8.64 -4.50 -3.49
C TYR A 194 -8.73 -3.05 -3.96
N GLN A 195 -7.62 -2.47 -4.44
CA GLN A 195 -7.57 -1.11 -4.97
C GLN A 195 -8.38 -0.99 -6.27
N LEU A 196 -8.22 -1.95 -7.18
CA LEU A 196 -9.01 -2.00 -8.42
C LEU A 196 -10.50 -2.15 -8.14
N ALA A 197 -10.87 -2.96 -7.14
CA ALA A 197 -12.26 -3.10 -6.75
C ALA A 197 -12.82 -1.81 -6.14
N ALA A 198 -12.06 -1.12 -5.28
CA ALA A 198 -12.44 0.18 -4.74
C ALA A 198 -12.71 1.22 -5.84
N LYS A 199 -11.83 1.32 -6.85
CA LYS A 199 -12.04 2.17 -8.03
C LYS A 199 -13.33 1.81 -8.77
N ARG A 200 -13.57 0.51 -9.02
CA ARG A 200 -14.80 0.03 -9.67
C ARG A 200 -16.08 0.31 -8.88
N MET A 201 -16.01 0.43 -7.55
CA MET A 201 -17.19 0.75 -6.72
C MET A 201 -17.67 2.20 -6.90
N ARG A 202 -16.77 3.13 -7.25
CA ARG A 202 -17.11 4.55 -7.47
C ARG A 202 -16.53 5.04 -8.80
N PRO A 203 -17.02 4.55 -9.96
CA PRO A 203 -16.44 4.86 -11.27
C PRO A 203 -16.61 6.33 -11.71
N LYS A 204 -17.40 7.11 -10.96
CA LYS A 204 -17.60 8.55 -11.18
C LYS A 204 -16.77 9.43 -10.25
N LEU A 205 -16.00 8.84 -9.33
CA LEU A 205 -15.13 9.53 -8.38
C LEU A 205 -13.68 9.16 -8.65
N ASN A 206 -12.77 9.99 -8.14
CA ASN A 206 -11.34 9.68 -8.11
C ASN A 206 -11.04 8.87 -6.84
N VAL A 207 -10.62 7.60 -6.99
CA VAL A 207 -10.32 6.73 -5.85
C VAL A 207 -8.83 6.37 -5.84
N ALA A 208 -8.15 6.71 -4.75
CA ALA A 208 -6.77 6.30 -4.47
C ALA A 208 -6.70 5.46 -3.19
N MET A 209 -5.59 4.74 -3.03
CA MET A 209 -5.33 3.95 -1.83
C MET A 209 -3.91 4.18 -1.35
N ALA A 210 -3.78 4.41 -0.05
CA ALA A 210 -2.55 4.27 0.70
C ALA A 210 -2.65 2.95 1.49
N ALA A 211 -1.92 1.93 1.04
CA ALA A 211 -1.75 0.70 1.81
C ALA A 211 -0.62 0.88 2.84
N TYR A 212 -0.15 -0.21 3.45
CA TYR A 212 0.97 -0.20 4.39
C TYR A 212 0.70 0.63 5.65
N GLY A 213 -0.58 0.73 6.06
CA GLY A 213 -1.00 1.30 7.35
C GLY A 213 -0.59 0.42 8.52
N ASP A 214 -1.51 0.10 9.44
CA ASP A 214 -1.22 -0.88 10.50
C ASP A 214 -0.67 -2.16 9.86
N TYR A 215 0.58 -2.49 10.19
CA TYR A 215 1.35 -3.51 9.50
C TYR A 215 1.30 -4.86 10.18
N GLY A 216 0.56 -5.02 11.28
CA GLY A 216 0.41 -6.29 11.97
C GLY A 216 -0.01 -7.48 11.07
N PRO A 217 -0.90 -7.30 10.07
CA PRO A 217 -1.30 -8.37 9.15
C PRO A 217 -0.20 -8.86 8.19
N PHE A 218 0.84 -8.07 7.95
CA PHE A 218 1.77 -8.23 6.82
C PHE A 218 1.01 -8.29 5.48
N TYR A 219 1.24 -9.30 4.64
CA TYR A 219 0.53 -9.44 3.37
C TYR A 219 -0.94 -9.79 3.58
N ILE A 220 -1.79 -9.21 2.74
CA ILE A 220 -3.23 -9.50 2.70
C ILE A 220 -3.60 -9.85 1.25
N GLY A 221 -3.75 -11.15 1.00
CA GLY A 221 -4.18 -11.68 -0.30
C GLY A 221 -5.69 -11.62 -0.50
N THR A 222 -6.16 -11.97 -1.70
CA THR A 222 -7.57 -12.38 -1.91
C THR A 222 -7.78 -13.77 -1.32
N GLU A 223 -9.01 -14.14 -0.99
CA GLU A 223 -9.38 -15.45 -0.45
C GLU A 223 -8.83 -16.57 -1.35
N ARG A 224 -9.01 -16.43 -2.67
CA ARG A 224 -8.52 -17.39 -3.67
C ARG A 224 -7.00 -17.54 -3.63
N ALA A 225 -6.26 -16.45 -3.45
CA ALA A 225 -4.79 -16.46 -3.47
C ALA A 225 -4.18 -17.34 -2.37
N TYR A 226 -4.87 -17.55 -1.25
CA TYR A 226 -4.39 -18.47 -0.20
C TYR A 226 -4.44 -19.94 -0.62
N SER A 227 -5.33 -20.29 -1.55
CA SER A 227 -5.39 -21.64 -2.14
C SER A 227 -4.42 -21.79 -3.33
N GLU A 228 -4.19 -20.72 -4.09
CA GLU A 228 -3.23 -20.68 -5.20
C GLU A 228 -1.78 -20.69 -4.71
N GLY A 229 -1.54 -20.22 -3.48
CA GLY A 229 -0.21 -20.12 -2.90
C GLY A 229 0.55 -18.87 -3.38
N GLY A 230 1.87 -18.92 -3.27
CA GLY A 230 2.75 -17.78 -3.54
C GLY A 230 3.51 -17.32 -2.30
N TYR A 231 4.41 -16.34 -2.48
CA TYR A 231 5.19 -15.81 -1.38
C TYR A 231 4.29 -15.07 -0.39
N GLU A 232 3.26 -14.40 -0.88
CA GLU A 232 2.48 -13.42 -0.14
C GLU A 232 1.51 -14.09 0.84
N THR A 233 0.99 -15.27 0.49
CA THR A 233 -0.04 -15.99 1.26
C THR A 233 0.50 -17.12 2.15
N GLN A 234 1.81 -17.38 2.11
CA GLN A 234 2.44 -18.42 2.93
C GLN A 234 2.50 -18.02 4.43
N PRO A 235 2.66 -18.99 5.35
CA PRO A 235 2.70 -18.74 6.80
C PRO A 235 3.74 -17.72 7.28
N ARG A 236 4.85 -17.56 6.55
CA ARG A 236 5.89 -16.57 6.89
C ARG A 236 5.63 -15.16 6.35
N SER A 237 4.53 -14.93 5.63
CA SER A 237 4.25 -13.63 4.97
C SER A 237 2.89 -13.04 5.32
N SER A 238 1.88 -13.82 5.68
CA SER A 238 0.56 -13.29 6.04
C SER A 238 0.16 -13.75 7.43
N ASN A 239 -0.30 -12.83 8.27
CA ASN A 239 -0.79 -13.14 9.62
C ASN A 239 -2.33 -13.24 9.68
N VAL A 240 -3.01 -13.08 8.54
CA VAL A 240 -4.48 -13.16 8.44
C VAL A 240 -4.94 -14.41 7.70
N ALA A 241 -6.16 -14.85 8.00
CA ALA A 241 -6.80 -15.97 7.33
C ALA A 241 -7.52 -15.51 6.04
N PRO A 242 -7.82 -16.43 5.08
CA PRO A 242 -8.44 -16.09 3.79
C PRO A 242 -9.76 -15.32 3.91
N GLU A 243 -10.50 -15.53 5.00
CA GLU A 243 -11.77 -14.85 5.32
C GLU A 243 -11.61 -13.33 5.54
N VAL A 244 -10.38 -12.81 5.48
CA VAL A 244 -10.08 -11.36 5.53
C VAL A 244 -10.65 -10.60 4.33
N GLU A 245 -10.71 -11.21 3.14
CA GLU A 245 -11.16 -10.55 1.92
C GLU A 245 -12.60 -10.01 2.03
N PRO A 246 -13.63 -10.83 2.36
CA PRO A 246 -14.99 -10.32 2.46
C PRO A 246 -15.14 -9.22 3.53
N ILE A 247 -14.40 -9.29 4.63
CA ILE A 247 -14.43 -8.28 5.70
C ILE A 247 -13.88 -6.94 5.18
N LEU A 248 -12.72 -6.95 4.53
CA LEU A 248 -12.13 -5.74 3.96
C LEU A 248 -13.00 -5.19 2.81
N MET A 249 -13.52 -6.04 1.94
CA MET A 249 -14.38 -5.64 0.84
C MET A 249 -15.69 -5.00 1.32
N GLN A 250 -16.29 -5.53 2.39
CA GLN A 250 -17.45 -4.92 3.03
C GLN A 250 -17.11 -3.55 3.63
N ALA A 251 -15.99 -3.43 4.32
CA ALA A 251 -15.59 -2.18 4.95
C ALA A 251 -15.18 -1.10 3.93
N ILE A 252 -14.48 -1.48 2.86
CA ILE A 252 -14.19 -0.60 1.71
C ILE A 252 -15.50 -0.08 1.12
N ARG A 253 -16.47 -0.97 0.86
CA ARG A 253 -17.78 -0.57 0.35
C ARG A 253 -18.51 0.38 1.29
N HIS A 254 -18.46 0.11 2.58
CA HIS A 254 -19.06 0.96 3.61
C HIS A 254 -18.43 2.36 3.62
N LEU A 255 -17.10 2.45 3.68
CA LEU A 255 -16.38 3.73 3.65
C LEU A 255 -16.67 4.52 2.37
N LEU A 256 -16.68 3.86 1.21
CA LEU A 256 -16.97 4.51 -0.08
C LEU A 256 -18.46 4.84 -0.30
N SER A 257 -19.36 4.33 0.54
CA SER A 257 -20.79 4.69 0.51
C SER A 257 -21.11 5.94 1.32
N MET A 258 -20.16 6.40 2.15
CA MET A 258 -20.31 7.64 2.88
C MET A 258 -20.06 8.81 1.93
N ASP A 259 -21.13 9.54 1.60
CA ASP A 259 -21.06 10.80 0.85
C ASP A 259 -20.69 11.95 1.79
#